data_AF-A0A937Z6E1-F1
#
_entry.id   AF-A0A937Z6E1-F1
#
_cell.length_a   1.000
_cell.length_b   1.000
_cell.length_c   1.000
_cell.angle_alpha   90.00
_cell.angle_beta   90.00
_cell.angle_gamma   90.00
#
_symmetry.space_group_name_H-M   'P 1'
#
loop_
_entity.id
_entity.type
_entity.pdbx_description
1 polymer ?
#
loop_
_entity_poly.entity_id
_entity_poly.type
_entity_poly.pdbx_seq_one_letter_code
_entity_poly.pdbx_strand_id
1 'polypeptide(L)'
;MRCLLSEEGRRRQLEVRAQLRALSDAQVAHRKSDASVLETFDYTYDAVGNPTQLAEASGDVTTWTYDALNQLTDDVRAGGTSYNATFSYDAVG
;
A
#
# COMPACT_ATOMS: atom_id res chain seq x y z
N MET A 1 2.73 21.16 -41.42
CA MET A 1 3.36 21.17 -40.08
C MET A 1 2.68 20.10 -39.24
N ARG A 2 3.31 18.93 -39.09
CA ARG A 2 2.79 17.77 -38.33
C ARG A 2 2.73 18.11 -36.84
N CYS A 3 1.58 17.95 -36.20
CA CYS A 3 1.52 17.77 -34.75
C CYS A 3 1.32 16.28 -34.45
N LEU A 4 2.38 15.50 -34.67
CA LEU A 4 2.47 14.13 -34.15
C LEU A 4 2.94 14.20 -32.69
N LEU A 5 2.15 14.82 -31.81
CA LEU A 5 2.22 14.47 -30.39
C LEU A 5 1.36 13.22 -30.20
N SER A 6 1.92 12.13 -30.74
CA SER A 6 1.84 10.76 -30.27
C SER A 6 0.54 10.36 -29.57
N GLU A 7 -0.34 9.64 -30.29
CA GLU A 7 -1.35 8.79 -29.66
C GLU A 7 -0.71 7.82 -28.64
N GLU A 8 0.56 7.46 -28.83
CA GLU A 8 1.36 6.68 -27.86
C GLU A 8 1.71 7.49 -26.59
N GLY A 9 1.81 8.81 -26.66
CA GLY A 9 2.01 9.68 -25.51
C GLY A 9 0.76 9.75 -24.62
N ARG A 10 -0.43 9.73 -25.21
CA ARG A 10 -1.70 9.55 -24.47
C ARG A 10 -1.85 8.14 -23.91
N ARG A 11 -1.48 7.10 -24.67
CA ARG A 11 -1.50 5.71 -24.17
C ARG A 11 -0.53 5.48 -23.02
N ARG A 12 0.70 6.02 -23.11
CA ARG A 12 1.69 5.99 -22.01
C ARG A 12 1.26 6.82 -20.80
N GLN A 13 0.62 7.98 -20.99
CA GLN A 13 0.04 8.73 -19.87
C GLN A 13 -1.16 8.02 -19.21
N LEU A 14 -1.94 7.25 -19.97
CA LEU A 14 -3.03 6.43 -19.44
C LEU A 14 -2.51 5.15 -18.76
N GLU A 15 -1.45 4.51 -19.25
CA GLU A 15 -0.79 3.37 -18.58
C GLU A 15 -0.14 3.76 -17.25
N VAL A 16 0.53 4.92 -17.20
CA VAL A 16 1.09 5.43 -15.93
C VAL A 16 -0.03 5.76 -14.94
N ARG A 17 -1.21 6.22 -15.41
CA ARG A 17 -2.41 6.40 -14.57
C ARG A 17 -3.12 5.10 -14.18
N ALA A 18 -2.97 4.03 -14.97
CA ALA A 18 -3.53 2.71 -14.65
C ALA A 18 -2.68 1.96 -13.61
N GLN A 19 -1.36 2.15 -13.62
CA GLN A 19 -0.48 1.69 -12.53
C GLN A 19 -0.69 2.49 -11.23
N LEU A 20 -1.05 3.78 -11.32
CA LEU A 20 -1.35 4.64 -10.17
C LEU A 20 -2.66 4.31 -9.42
N ARG A 21 -3.42 3.30 -9.86
CA ARG A 21 -4.68 2.88 -9.24
C ARG A 21 -4.60 1.51 -8.55
N ALA A 22 -3.45 0.85 -8.65
CA ALA A 22 -3.16 -0.44 -8.00
C ALA A 22 -2.63 -0.28 -6.56
N LEU A 23 -2.43 0.97 -6.11
CA LEU A 23 -2.07 1.34 -4.76
C LEU A 23 -3.08 2.39 -4.32
N SER A 24 -4.22 1.96 -3.75
CA SER A 24 -5.05 2.93 -3.06
C SER A 24 -4.34 3.30 -1.78
N ASP A 25 -3.95 4.55 -1.61
CA ASP A 25 -3.44 5.05 -0.34
C ASP A 25 -4.64 5.50 0.51
N ALA A 26 -4.82 4.91 1.69
CA ALA A 26 -5.85 5.32 2.64
C ALA A 26 -5.18 5.84 3.91
N GLN A 27 -5.49 7.08 4.29
CA GLN A 27 -4.99 7.68 5.51
C GLN A 27 -6.08 7.74 6.57
N VAL A 28 -5.79 7.21 7.75
CA VAL A 28 -6.62 7.31 8.95
C VAL A 28 -5.88 8.15 9.98
N ALA A 29 -6.58 9.08 10.63
CA ALA A 29 -6.00 9.91 11.68
C ALA A 29 -6.87 9.86 12.93
N HIS A 30 -6.27 9.54 14.07
CA HIS A 30 -6.92 9.72 15.36
C HIS A 30 -6.82 11.17 15.77
N ARG A 31 -7.96 11.79 16.07
CA ARG A 31 -8.05 13.21 16.43
C ARG A 31 -8.74 13.40 17.77
N LYS A 32 -8.30 14.42 18.50
CA LYS A 32 -8.99 14.92 19.70
C LYS A 32 -10.24 15.73 19.30
N SER A 33 -11.07 16.05 20.28
CA SER A 33 -12.25 16.91 20.10
C SER A 33 -11.89 18.33 19.65
N ASP A 34 -10.67 18.80 19.96
CA ASP A 34 -10.10 20.06 19.47
C ASP A 34 -9.52 19.97 18.04
N ALA A 35 -9.73 18.83 17.37
CA ALA A 35 -9.22 18.46 16.05
C ALA A 35 -7.69 18.28 15.92
N SER A 36 -6.94 18.34 17.03
CA SER A 36 -5.51 17.99 17.00
C SER A 36 -5.31 16.51 16.69
N VAL A 37 -4.33 16.20 15.84
CA VAL A 37 -4.00 14.82 15.43
C VAL A 37 -3.10 14.19 16.49
N LEU A 38 -3.51 13.02 16.97
CA LEU A 38 -2.73 12.19 17.89
C LEU A 38 -1.80 11.27 17.12
N GLU A 39 -2.30 10.67 16.05
CA GLU A 39 -1.63 9.62 15.31
C GLU A 39 -2.21 9.53 13.90
N THR A 40 -1.36 9.20 12.93
CA THR A 40 -1.76 8.92 11.54
C THR A 40 -1.28 7.54 11.14
N PHE A 41 -2.12 6.89 10.34
CA PHE A 41 -1.93 5.56 9.79
C PHE A 41 -2.15 5.65 8.29
N ASP A 42 -1.09 5.45 7.52
CA ASP A 42 -1.09 5.52 6.07
C ASP A 42 -0.99 4.09 5.53
N TYR A 43 -2.10 3.60 4.99
CA TYR A 43 -2.20 2.26 4.43
C TYR A 43 -2.02 2.31 2.92
N THR A 44 -1.21 1.39 2.40
CA THR A 44 -1.18 1.06 0.98
C THR A 44 -1.85 -0.29 0.78
N TYR A 45 -2.56 -0.45 -0.33
CA TYR A 45 -3.23 -1.70 -0.68
C TYR A 45 -2.82 -2.15 -2.06
N ASP A 46 -2.80 -3.46 -2.32
CA ASP A 46 -2.64 -3.99 -3.67
C ASP A 46 -3.91 -3.77 -4.53
N ALA A 47 -3.84 -4.20 -5.80
CA ALA A 47 -4.95 -4.06 -6.75
C ALA A 47 -6.20 -4.88 -6.39
N VAL A 48 -6.07 -5.87 -5.51
CA VAL A 48 -7.16 -6.74 -5.04
C VAL A 48 -7.75 -6.23 -3.72
N GLY A 49 -7.08 -5.28 -3.07
CA GLY A 49 -7.51 -4.63 -1.83
C GLY A 49 -6.88 -5.20 -0.57
N ASN A 50 -5.81 -6.00 -0.66
CA ASN A 50 -5.07 -6.44 0.51
C ASN A 50 -4.09 -5.35 0.97
N PRO A 51 -3.98 -5.04 2.28
CA PRO A 51 -3.07 -4.01 2.77
C PRO A 51 -1.63 -4.47 2.65
N THR A 52 -0.81 -3.80 1.83
CA THR A 52 0.60 -4.16 1.62
C THR A 52 1.55 -3.42 2.53
N GLN A 53 1.13 -2.27 3.06
CA GLN A 53 1.96 -1.47 3.98
C GLN A 53 1.08 -0.66 4.91
N LEU A 54 1.60 -0.43 6.11
CA LEU A 54 1.14 0.58 7.06
C LEU A 54 2.34 1.43 7.48
N ALA A 55 2.28 2.73 7.25
CA ALA A 55 3.20 3.69 7.84
C ALA A 55 2.50 4.45 8.97
N GLU A 56 3.13 4.51 10.13
CA GLU A 56 2.64 5.23 11.30
C GLU A 56 3.36 6.58 11.45
N ALA A 57 2.71 7.57 12.06
CA ALA A 57 3.31 8.88 12.35
C ALA A 57 4.59 8.81 13.21
N SER A 58 4.74 7.72 13.98
CA SER A 58 5.93 7.42 14.78
C SER A 58 7.18 7.13 13.92
N GLY A 59 7.00 6.86 12.63
CA GLY A 59 8.04 6.41 11.71
C GLY A 59 8.15 4.88 11.61
N ASP A 60 7.32 4.14 12.34
CA ASP A 60 7.21 2.70 12.21
C ASP A 60 6.52 2.34 10.89
N VAL A 61 7.04 1.31 10.21
CA VAL A 61 6.50 0.81 8.94
C VAL A 61 6.29 -0.69 9.05
N THR A 62 5.06 -1.13 8.83
CA THR A 62 4.72 -2.55 8.71
C THR A 62 4.45 -2.87 7.25
N THR A 63 4.99 -3.97 6.75
CA THR A 63 4.83 -4.44 5.37
C THR A 63 4.28 -5.86 5.41
N TRP A 64 3.26 -6.10 4.58
CA TRP A 64 2.62 -7.39 4.45
C TRP A 64 2.76 -7.90 3.02
N THR A 65 3.07 -9.19 2.87
CA THR A 65 3.10 -9.87 1.59
C THR A 65 2.05 -10.97 1.57
N TYR A 66 1.46 -11.20 0.40
CA TYR A 66 0.42 -12.19 0.21
C TYR A 66 0.78 -13.12 -0.92
N ASP A 67 0.31 -14.36 -0.81
CA ASP A 67 0.34 -15.32 -1.91
C ASP A 67 -0.78 -15.06 -2.93
N ALA A 68 -0.83 -15.89 -3.98
CA ALA A 68 -1.84 -15.79 -5.04
C ALA A 68 -3.28 -16.10 -4.57
N LEU A 69 -3.45 -16.66 -3.37
CA LEU A 69 -4.74 -16.96 -2.75
C LEU A 69 -5.15 -15.89 -1.73
N ASN A 70 -4.41 -14.77 -1.66
CA ASN A 70 -4.58 -13.69 -0.68
C ASN A 70 -4.36 -14.13 0.77
N GLN A 71 -3.46 -15.08 0.99
CA GLN A 71 -3.04 -15.50 2.34
C GLN A 71 -1.75 -14.78 2.71
N LEU A 72 -1.64 -14.34 3.97
CA LEU A 72 -0.52 -13.53 4.46
C LEU A 72 0.75 -14.38 4.60
N THR A 73 1.76 -14.15 3.77
CA THR A 73 3.02 -14.91 3.82
C THR A 73 4.09 -14.26 4.67
N ASP A 74 4.14 -12.93 4.75
CA ASP A 74 5.08 -12.23 5.61
C ASP A 74 4.43 -11.03 6.31
N ASP A 75 4.80 -10.82 7.57
CA ASP A 75 4.50 -9.65 8.38
C ASP A 75 5.81 -9.09 8.93
N VAL A 76 6.20 -7.92 8.42
CA VAL A 76 7.48 -7.31 8.73
C VAL A 76 7.27 -5.90 9.24
N ARG A 77 7.62 -5.67 10.50
CA ARG A 77 7.66 -4.33 11.09
C ARG A 77 9.09 -3.84 11.21
N ALA A 78 9.34 -2.65 10.67
CA ALA A 78 10.56 -1.89 10.85
C ALA A 78 10.27 -0.63 11.66
N GLY A 79 11.19 -0.25 12.55
CA GLY A 79 11.05 0.95 13.38
C GLY A 79 11.43 0.69 14.83
N GLY A 80 10.76 1.36 15.77
CA GLY A 80 11.04 1.31 17.20
C GLY A 80 10.96 -0.10 17.78
N THR A 81 9.90 -0.85 17.42
CA THR A 81 9.81 -2.29 17.73
C THR A 81 9.79 -3.06 16.41
N SER A 82 10.96 -3.56 16.02
CA SER A 82 11.11 -4.30 14.77
C SER A 82 10.89 -5.79 14.98
N TYR A 83 10.18 -6.44 14.05
CA TYR A 83 10.04 -7.89 13.98
C TYR A 83 9.84 -8.36 12.54
N ASN A 84 10.03 -9.66 12.33
CA ASN A 84 9.75 -10.33 11.08
C ASN A 84 9.09 -11.67 11.41
N ALA A 85 7.95 -11.94 10.78
CA ALA A 85 7.25 -13.20 10.85
C ALA A 85 6.93 -13.68 9.44
N THR A 86 7.17 -14.96 9.17
CA THR A 86 6.82 -15.62 7.92
C THR A 86 5.87 -16.76 8.22
N PHE A 87 4.84 -16.89 7.40
CA PHE A 87 3.80 -17.90 7.54
C PHE A 87 3.86 -18.88 6.35
N SER A 88 3.44 -20.11 6.61
CA SER A 88 3.30 -21.14 5.59
C SER A 88 2.00 -21.87 5.82
N TYR A 89 1.21 -21.95 4.76
CA TYR A 89 -0.10 -22.58 4.78
C TYR A 89 0.01 -23.96 4.14
N ASP A 90 -0.85 -24.87 4.57
CA ASP A 90 -0.94 -26.19 3.95
C ASP A 90 -1.83 -26.14 2.70
N ALA A 91 -2.09 -27.30 2.09
CA ALA A 91 -2.87 -27.37 0.86
C ALA A 91 -4.36 -26.97 1.04
N VAL A 92 -4.86 -26.86 2.27
CA VAL A 92 -6.24 -26.45 2.57
C VAL A 92 -6.35 -25.04 3.13
N GLY A 93 -5.22 -24.37 3.40
CA GLY A 93 -5.16 -23.04 4.00
C GLY A 93 -4.88 -23.12 5.48
#